data_AF-A0A2A3LD33-F1
#
_entry.id   AF-A0A2A3LD33-F1
#
_cell.length_a   1.000
_cell.length_b   1.000
_cell.length_c   1.000
_cell.angle_alpha   90.00
_cell.angle_beta   90.00
_cell.angle_gamma   90.00
#
_symmetry.space_group_name_H-M   'P 1'
#
loop_
_entity.id
_entity.type
_entity.pdbx_description
1 polymer ?
#
loop_
_entity_poly.entity_id
_entity_poly.type
_entity_poly.pdbx_seq_one_letter_code
_entity_poly.pdbx_strand_id
1 'polypeptide(L)'
;MSDGSPEHIRGLDDALRSVLSPKVIEVLRQTRAIEDAQAQFFRALDEAREEAFSPEGDVWSAATGKGENVALAIDDTVLSGKYTLEEVEDLVSDTMIDASGLGLAAGERLEAEFYASQGLGRPGPLTL
;
A
#
# COMPACT_ATOMS: atom_id res chain seq x y z
N MET A 1 -17.75 14.04 14.57
CA MET A 1 -16.49 13.41 14.15
C MET A 1 -15.48 13.72 15.23
N SER A 2 -15.11 12.72 16.05
CA SER A 2 -14.16 12.89 17.16
C SER A 2 -12.73 12.84 16.59
N ASP A 3 -11.89 13.81 16.94
CA ASP A 3 -10.61 14.10 16.28
C ASP A 3 -9.44 13.19 16.69
N GLY A 4 -9.68 12.14 17.47
CA GLY A 4 -8.63 11.19 17.86
C GLY A 4 -7.50 11.82 18.69
N SER A 5 -7.71 12.99 19.29
CA SER A 5 -6.73 13.66 20.15
C SER A 5 -6.17 12.70 21.23
N PRO A 6 -4.83 12.67 21.45
CA PRO A 6 -4.17 11.81 22.46
C PRO A 6 -4.72 11.96 23.88
N GLU A 7 -5.34 13.10 24.20
CA GLU A 7 -5.94 13.36 25.51
C GLU A 7 -7.27 12.60 25.72
N HIS A 8 -8.06 12.38 24.66
CA HIS A 8 -9.31 11.62 24.72
C HIS A 8 -9.07 10.11 24.94
N ILE A 9 -7.95 9.58 24.42
CA ILE A 9 -7.60 8.15 24.53
C ILE A 9 -7.15 7.81 25.96
N ARG A 10 -6.42 8.70 26.64
CA ARG A 10 -6.01 8.49 28.05
C ARG A 10 -7.20 8.47 29.02
N GLY A 11 -8.15 9.39 28.86
CA GLY A 11 -9.35 9.43 29.70
C GLY A 11 -10.24 8.19 29.55
N LEU A 12 -10.26 7.59 28.36
CA LEU A 12 -11.00 6.36 28.09
C LEU A 12 -10.35 5.13 28.75
N ASP A 13 -9.02 5.01 28.70
CA ASP A 13 -8.32 3.86 29.30
C ASP A 13 -8.41 3.84 30.83
N ASP A 14 -8.35 5.01 31.48
CA ASP A 14 -8.56 5.13 32.93
C ASP A 14 -10.02 4.82 33.31
N ALA A 15 -10.99 5.24 32.51
CA ALA A 15 -12.40 4.90 32.71
C ALA A 15 -12.63 3.39 32.55
N LEU A 16 -12.07 2.76 31.53
CA LEU A 16 -12.23 1.32 31.25
C LEU A 16 -11.58 0.45 32.34
N ARG A 17 -10.45 0.89 32.92
CA ARG A 17 -9.81 0.21 34.06
C ARG A 17 -10.69 0.12 35.31
N SER A 18 -11.65 1.04 35.47
CA SER A 18 -12.56 1.06 36.62
C SER A 18 -13.77 0.13 36.50
N VAL A 19 -14.08 -0.36 35.29
CA VAL A 19 -15.31 -1.12 34.99
C VAL A 19 -15.02 -2.50 34.37
N LEU A 20 -13.87 -2.66 33.71
CA LEU A 20 -13.54 -3.90 33.00
C LEU A 20 -12.58 -4.78 33.81
N SER A 21 -12.70 -6.10 33.61
CA SER A 21 -11.75 -7.03 34.21
C SER A 21 -10.37 -6.88 33.56
N PRO A 22 -9.28 -7.20 34.27
CA PRO A 22 -7.92 -7.18 33.72
C PRO A 22 -7.79 -7.98 32.42
N LYS A 23 -8.56 -9.06 32.28
CA LYS A 23 -8.57 -9.89 31.07
C LYS A 23 -9.16 -9.14 29.87
N VAL A 24 -10.23 -8.39 30.06
CA VAL A 24 -10.85 -7.60 28.98
C VAL A 24 -9.94 -6.44 28.57
N ILE A 25 -9.28 -5.80 29.54
CA ILE A 25 -8.31 -4.72 29.26
C ILE A 25 -7.13 -5.26 28.44
N GLU A 26 -6.62 -6.44 28.78
CA GLU A 26 -5.54 -7.07 28.02
C GLU A 26 -5.98 -7.43 26.59
N VAL A 27 -7.20 -7.95 26.42
CA VAL A 27 -7.76 -8.21 25.07
C VAL A 27 -7.88 -6.90 24.28
N LEU A 28 -8.41 -5.83 24.88
CA LEU A 28 -8.54 -4.54 24.22
C LEU A 28 -7.17 -3.98 23.78
N ARG A 29 -6.15 -4.11 24.63
CA ARG A 29 -4.78 -3.70 24.33
C ARG A 29 -4.22 -4.48 23.13
N GLN A 30 -4.46 -5.79 23.08
CA GLN A 30 -4.04 -6.63 21.96
C GLN A 30 -4.78 -6.26 20.67
N THR A 31 -6.08 -6.01 20.71
CA THR A 31 -6.86 -5.58 19.54
C THR A 31 -6.33 -4.27 18.96
N ARG A 32 -6.09 -3.26 19.80
CA ARG A 32 -5.53 -1.97 19.33
C ARG A 32 -4.16 -2.13 18.71
N ALA A 33 -3.30 -2.97 19.30
CA ALA A 33 -1.98 -3.23 18.74
C ALA A 33 -2.06 -3.87 17.34
N ILE A 34 -3.05 -4.75 17.11
CA ILE A 34 -3.31 -5.34 15.79
C ILE A 34 -3.83 -4.28 14.80
N GLU A 35 -4.78 -3.43 15.23
CA GLU A 35 -5.32 -2.34 14.40
C GLU A 35 -4.22 -1.37 13.96
N ASP A 36 -3.35 -0.96 14.89
CA ASP A 36 -2.22 -0.08 14.60
C ASP A 36 -1.24 -0.73 13.62
N ALA A 37 -0.91 -2.01 13.81
CA ALA A 37 -0.03 -2.76 12.91
C ALA A 37 -0.63 -2.88 11.50
N GLN A 38 -1.93 -3.18 11.39
CA GLN A 38 -2.63 -3.21 10.11
C GLN A 38 -2.66 -1.84 9.43
N ALA A 39 -2.92 -0.76 10.18
CA ALA A 39 -2.93 0.59 9.63
C ALA A 39 -1.53 1.02 9.14
N GLN A 40 -0.46 0.57 9.80
CA GLN A 40 0.91 0.79 9.31
C GLN A 40 1.18 -0.01 8.03
N PHE A 41 0.77 -1.28 7.98
CA PHE A 41 0.92 -2.11 6.79
C PHE A 41 0.19 -1.55 5.56
N PHE A 42 -1.08 -1.15 5.70
CA PHE A 42 -1.82 -0.56 4.59
C PHE A 42 -1.20 0.76 4.10
N ARG A 43 -0.69 1.60 5.02
CA ARG A 43 0.07 2.80 4.65
C ARG A 43 1.33 2.44 3.88
N ALA A 44 2.07 1.43 4.30
CA ALA A 44 3.28 1.00 3.57
C ALA A 44 2.96 0.55 2.14
N LEU A 45 1.85 -0.18 1.93
CA LEU A 45 1.38 -0.53 0.59
C LEU A 45 1.03 0.72 -0.23
N ASP A 46 0.31 1.66 0.38
CA ASP A 46 -0.11 2.91 -0.29
C ASP A 46 1.03 3.89 -0.53
N GLU A 47 2.14 3.79 0.20
CA GLU A 47 3.32 4.66 0.08
C GLU A 47 4.42 4.09 -0.80
N ALA A 48 4.45 2.77 -1.05
CA ALA A 48 5.41 2.16 -1.99
C ALA A 48 5.28 2.81 -3.38
N ARG A 49 6.40 3.16 -4.01
CA ARG A 49 6.42 3.79 -5.35
C ARG A 49 7.45 3.06 -6.19
N GLU A 50 6.98 2.08 -6.95
CA GLU A 50 7.81 1.37 -7.91
C GLU A 50 7.61 1.99 -9.29
N GLU A 51 8.71 2.19 -9.99
CA GLU A 51 8.74 2.96 -11.23
C GLU A 51 9.14 2.08 -12.41
N ALA A 52 8.53 2.33 -13.57
CA ALA A 52 8.95 1.77 -14.83
C ALA A 52 9.09 2.87 -15.89
N PHE A 53 10.01 2.62 -16.83
CA PHE A 53 10.28 3.49 -17.95
C PHE A 53 10.11 2.70 -19.24
N SER A 54 9.61 3.34 -20.28
CA SER A 54 9.67 2.79 -21.62
C SER A 54 11.13 2.60 -22.07
N PRO A 55 11.42 1.76 -23.08
CA PRO A 55 12.79 1.45 -23.49
C PRO A 55 13.66 2.66 -23.83
N GLU A 56 13.06 3.71 -24.37
CA GLU A 56 13.74 4.97 -24.71
C GLU A 56 13.60 6.05 -23.63
N GLY A 57 12.86 5.78 -22.55
CA GLY A 57 12.64 6.71 -21.44
C GLY A 57 11.60 7.80 -21.72
N ASP A 58 10.87 7.71 -22.83
CA ASP A 58 9.88 8.73 -23.20
C ASP A 58 8.56 8.61 -22.41
N VAL A 59 8.31 7.46 -21.78
CA VAL A 59 7.17 7.26 -20.88
C VAL A 59 7.69 6.74 -19.55
N TRP A 60 7.13 7.27 -18.46
CA TRP A 60 7.41 6.83 -17.10
C TRP A 60 6.10 6.63 -16.36
N SER A 61 5.99 5.55 -15.60
CA SER A 61 4.85 5.29 -14.73
C SER A 61 5.31 4.87 -13.34
N ALA A 62 4.53 5.21 -12.33
CA ALA A 62 4.75 4.77 -10.96
C ALA A 62 3.49 4.11 -10.38
N ALA A 63 3.67 3.02 -9.64
CA ALA A 63 2.58 2.28 -9.01
C ALA A 63 2.80 2.04 -7.52
N THR A 64 1.70 1.84 -6.80
CA THR A 64 1.70 1.48 -5.37
C THR A 64 2.06 0.02 -5.14
N GLY A 65 2.25 -0.35 -3.86
CA GLY A 65 2.35 -1.76 -3.43
C GLY A 65 1.13 -2.60 -3.79
N LYS A 66 0.00 -1.98 -4.15
CA LYS A 66 -1.21 -2.67 -4.61
C LYS A 66 -1.24 -2.88 -6.13
N GLY A 67 -0.21 -2.41 -6.86
CA GLY A 67 -0.18 -2.38 -8.33
C GLY A 67 -1.00 -1.25 -8.94
N GLU A 68 -1.52 -0.32 -8.14
CA GLU A 68 -2.31 0.81 -8.66
C GLU A 68 -1.36 1.87 -9.22
N ASN A 69 -1.47 2.18 -10.51
CA ASN A 69 -0.72 3.29 -11.11
C ASN A 69 -1.19 4.62 -10.52
N VAL A 70 -0.25 5.42 -9.99
CA VAL A 70 -0.51 6.69 -9.28
C VAL A 70 0.08 7.90 -9.99
N ALA A 71 1.01 7.69 -10.92
CA ALA A 71 1.57 8.75 -11.73
C ALA A 71 1.96 8.21 -13.11
N LEU A 72 1.84 9.07 -14.11
CA LEU A 72 2.23 8.83 -15.50
C LEU A 72 2.84 10.13 -16.03
N ALA A 73 4.00 10.03 -16.65
CA ALA A 73 4.62 11.11 -17.41
C ALA A 73 4.94 10.62 -18.82
N ILE A 74 4.68 11.48 -19.80
CA ILE A 74 4.92 11.23 -21.22
C ILE A 74 5.69 12.43 -21.74
N ASP A 75 6.83 12.18 -22.39
CA ASP A 75 7.63 13.22 -23.01
C ASP A 75 6.88 13.85 -24.19
N ASP A 76 6.98 15.16 -24.35
CA ASP A 76 6.28 15.91 -25.42
C ASP A 76 6.69 15.41 -26.83
N THR A 77 7.88 14.83 -26.98
CA THR A 77 8.33 14.28 -28.26
C THR A 77 7.49 13.09 -28.72
N VAL A 78 6.92 12.31 -27.80
CA VAL A 78 5.98 11.22 -28.09
C VAL A 78 4.75 11.77 -28.81
N LEU A 79 4.24 12.90 -28.35
CA LEU A 79 3.06 13.57 -28.90
C LEU A 79 3.37 14.36 -30.18
N SER A 80 4.65 14.58 -30.49
CA SER A 80 5.11 15.36 -31.65
C SER A 80 5.25 14.54 -32.94
N GLY A 81 4.80 13.29 -32.95
CA GLY A 81 4.80 12.42 -34.12
C GLY A 81 6.03 11.50 -34.22
N LYS A 82 6.76 11.30 -33.13
CA LYS A 82 7.82 10.27 -33.02
C LYS A 82 7.25 8.86 -33.22
N TYR A 83 6.01 8.66 -32.77
CA TYR A 83 5.27 7.40 -32.84
C TYR A 83 3.93 7.60 -33.55
N THR A 84 3.39 6.51 -34.11
CA THR A 84 1.98 6.41 -34.48
C THR A 84 1.10 6.33 -33.22
N LEU A 85 -0.20 6.58 -33.35
CA LEU A 85 -1.13 6.50 -32.21
C LEU A 85 -1.10 5.11 -31.54
N GLU A 86 -1.10 4.04 -32.34
CA GLU A 86 -1.05 2.65 -31.86
C GLU A 86 0.23 2.38 -31.07
N GLU A 87 1.38 2.83 -31.59
CA GLU A 87 2.66 2.72 -30.88
C GLU A 87 2.68 3.50 -29.55
N VAL A 88 2.01 4.67 -29.49
CA VAL A 88 1.87 5.41 -28.21
C VAL A 88 1.01 4.63 -27.22
N GLU A 89 -0.11 4.06 -27.67
CA GLU A 89 -1.00 3.26 -26.82
C GLU A 89 -0.29 2.04 -26.25
N ASP A 90 0.48 1.32 -27.07
CA ASP A 90 1.29 0.19 -26.65
C ASP A 90 2.37 0.63 -25.65
N LEU A 91 3.12 1.69 -25.96
CA LEU A 91 4.21 2.18 -25.12
C LEU A 91 3.72 2.59 -23.72
N VAL A 92 2.58 3.30 -23.66
CA VAL A 92 1.97 3.70 -22.39
C VAL A 92 1.45 2.48 -21.64
N SER A 93 0.75 1.57 -22.32
CA SER A 93 0.17 0.38 -21.71
C SER A 93 1.24 -0.52 -21.11
N ASP A 94 2.29 -0.82 -21.87
CA ASP A 94 3.41 -1.67 -21.43
C ASP A 94 4.12 -1.05 -20.22
N THR A 95 4.41 0.27 -20.26
CA THR A 95 5.07 0.96 -19.14
C THR A 95 4.20 0.95 -17.87
N MET A 96 2.87 1.12 -18.01
CA MET A 96 1.94 1.05 -16.88
C MET A 96 1.78 -0.37 -16.33
N ILE A 97 1.82 -1.39 -17.19
CA ILE A 97 1.77 -2.80 -16.80
C ILE A 97 3.04 -3.17 -16.03
N ASP A 98 4.21 -2.75 -16.52
CA ASP A 98 5.48 -2.99 -15.85
C ASP A 98 5.53 -2.31 -14.47
N ALA A 99 5.15 -1.04 -14.37
CA ALA A 99 5.08 -0.34 -13.09
C ALA A 99 4.12 -1.04 -12.12
N SER A 100 2.92 -1.41 -12.60
CA SER A 100 1.94 -2.18 -11.82
C SER A 100 2.50 -3.51 -11.33
N GLY A 101 3.21 -4.26 -12.19
CA GLY A 101 3.83 -5.53 -11.84
C GLY A 101 4.92 -5.38 -10.77
N LEU A 102 5.78 -4.38 -10.93
CA LEU A 102 6.82 -4.04 -9.93
C LEU A 102 6.19 -3.63 -8.60
N GLY A 103 5.17 -2.79 -8.64
CA GLY A 103 4.39 -2.36 -7.49
C GLY A 103 3.77 -3.54 -6.74
N LEU A 104 3.09 -4.44 -7.44
CA LEU A 104 2.52 -5.65 -6.84
C LEU A 104 3.61 -6.52 -6.20
N ALA A 105 4.73 -6.74 -6.89
CA ALA A 105 5.85 -7.50 -6.34
C ALA A 105 6.45 -6.85 -5.09
N ALA A 106 6.47 -5.52 -4.99
CA ALA A 106 6.84 -4.80 -3.77
C ALA A 106 5.83 -4.99 -2.65
N GLY A 107 4.53 -4.93 -2.97
CA GLY A 107 3.46 -5.25 -2.02
C GLY A 107 3.56 -6.65 -1.45
N GLU A 108 3.86 -7.65 -2.27
CA GLU A 108 4.06 -9.03 -1.82
C GLU A 108 5.24 -9.17 -0.84
N ARG A 109 6.32 -8.40 -1.06
CA ARG A 109 7.46 -8.36 -0.12
C ARG A 109 7.04 -7.74 1.21
N LEU A 110 6.36 -6.59 1.18
CA LEU A 110 5.83 -5.93 2.38
C LEU A 110 4.85 -6.83 3.14
N GLU A 111 4.00 -7.58 2.42
CA GLU A 111 3.08 -8.55 3.00
C GLU A 111 3.84 -9.68 3.71
N ALA A 112 4.86 -10.24 3.06
CA ALA A 112 5.69 -11.29 3.65
C ALA A 112 6.43 -10.81 4.90
N GLU A 113 6.99 -9.59 4.88
CA GLU A 113 7.64 -8.97 6.03
C GLU A 113 6.66 -8.71 7.17
N PHE A 114 5.46 -8.23 6.86
CA PHE A 114 4.40 -8.03 7.84
C PHE A 114 4.03 -9.34 8.54
N TYR A 115 3.71 -10.40 7.80
CA TYR A 115 3.35 -11.70 8.40
C TYR A 115 4.50 -12.29 9.23
N ALA A 116 5.74 -12.21 8.73
CA ALA A 116 6.91 -12.65 9.47
C ALA A 116 7.05 -11.88 10.81
N SER A 117 6.82 -10.56 10.81
CA SER A 117 6.89 -9.72 12.02
C SER A 117 5.82 -10.09 13.06
N GLN A 118 4.67 -10.61 12.61
CA GLN A 118 3.57 -11.04 13.47
C GLN A 118 3.71 -12.50 13.93
N GLY A 119 4.76 -13.22 13.50
CA GLY A 119 4.92 -14.66 13.77
C GLY A 119 3.87 -15.52 13.05
N LEU A 120 3.29 -15.01 11.96
CA LEU A 120 2.28 -15.66 11.15
C LEU A 120 2.92 -16.22 9.88
N GLY A 121 2.42 -17.38 9.41
CA GLY A 121 2.72 -17.84 8.05
C GLY A 121 1.93 -17.03 7.03
N ARG A 122 2.49 -16.84 5.82
CA ARG A 122 1.75 -16.19 4.72
C ARG A 122 0.44 -16.97 4.49
N PRO A 123 -0.74 -16.32 4.44
CA PRO A 123 -1.96 -17.01 4.08
C PRO A 123 -1.79 -17.60 2.67
N GLY A 124 -2.22 -18.85 2.49
CA GLY A 124 -2.22 -19.48 1.17
C GLY A 124 -3.08 -18.70 0.18
N PRO A 125 -2.89 -18.91 -1.14
CA PRO A 125 -3.69 -18.23 -2.15
C PRO A 125 -5.19 -18.47 -1.88
N LEU A 126 -5.98 -17.40 -1.91
CA LEU A 126 -7.44 -17.50 -1.93
C LEU A 126 -7.84 -18.16 -3.26
N THR A 127 -8.08 -19.47 -3.24
CA THR A 127 -8.84 -20.13 -4.29
C THR A 127 -10.25 -19.55 -4.31
N LEU A 128 -10.56 -18.77 -5.35
CA LEU A 128 -11.92 -18.33 -5.69
C LEU A 128 -12.72 -19.49 -6.29
#